data_AF-A0A971VJ95-F1
#
_entry.id   AF-A0A971VJ95-F1
#
_cell.length_a   1.000
_cell.length_b   1.000
_cell.length_c   1.000
_cell.angle_alpha   90.00
_cell.angle_beta   90.00
_cell.angle_gamma   90.00
#
_symmetry.space_group_name_H-M   'P 1'
#
loop_
_entity.id
_entity.type
_entity.pdbx_description
1 polymer ?
#
loop_
_entity_poly.entity_id
_entity_poly.type
_entity_poly.pdbx_seq_one_letter_code
_entity_poly.pdbx_strand_id
1 'polypeptide(L)'
;MRKTKGFTLVELLIVIIIIGILAGMMMLSSGAATDKAEATKIVSNLRNIKAAAIMFYADENKWDFTSELDLHGTDAKAVAIAKYLDKKPDDGYVLAKADEKISVGYTKVLPGVASKLSLMAANAGLRNAAITSADVTSADQVISTAVYMVVN
;
A
#
# COMPACT_ATOMS: atom_id res chain seq x y z
N MET A 1 -63.82 -0.38 -16.74
CA MET A 1 -63.54 -0.85 -15.36
C MET A 1 -62.03 -1.06 -15.23
N ARG A 2 -61.31 -0.24 -14.45
CA ARG A 2 -59.87 -0.42 -14.21
C ARG A 2 -59.68 -1.36 -13.02
N LYS A 3 -59.18 -2.58 -13.25
CA LYS A 3 -58.70 -3.47 -12.18
C LYS A 3 -57.39 -2.89 -11.65
N THR A 4 -57.43 -2.26 -10.49
CA THR A 4 -56.22 -1.95 -9.72
C THR A 4 -55.74 -3.23 -9.06
N LYS A 5 -54.62 -3.80 -9.53
CA LYS A 5 -53.92 -4.88 -8.83
C LYS A 5 -53.15 -4.26 -7.66
N GLY A 6 -53.47 -4.70 -6.43
CA GLY A 6 -52.70 -4.36 -5.24
C GLY A 6 -51.53 -5.34 -5.07
N PHE A 7 -50.43 -4.87 -4.47
CA PHE A 7 -49.34 -5.74 -4.03
C PHE A 7 -49.82 -6.66 -2.91
N THR A 8 -49.47 -7.94 -2.99
CA THR A 8 -49.69 -8.88 -1.89
C THR A 8 -48.63 -8.68 -0.81
N LEU A 9 -49.00 -8.91 0.45
CA LEU A 9 -48.05 -8.86 1.57
C LEU A 9 -46.91 -9.88 1.39
N VAL A 10 -47.17 -10.99 0.71
CA VAL A 10 -46.20 -12.05 0.43
C VAL A 10 -45.12 -11.58 -0.56
N GLU A 11 -45.51 -10.82 -1.59
CA GLU A 11 -44.56 -10.23 -2.55
C GLU A 11 -43.62 -9.23 -1.87
N LEU A 12 -44.12 -8.47 -0.89
CA LEU A 12 -43.29 -7.51 -0.16
C LEU A 12 -42.38 -8.22 0.87
N LEU A 13 -42.88 -9.29 1.50
CA LEU A 13 -42.14 -10.10 2.46
C LEU A 13 -40.92 -10.79 1.84
N ILE A 14 -41.06 -11.42 0.67
CA ILE A 14 -39.93 -12.11 0.04
C ILE A 14 -38.85 -11.12 -0.40
N VAL A 15 -39.22 -9.91 -0.82
CA VAL A 15 -38.29 -8.87 -1.26
C VAL A 15 -37.39 -8.42 -0.10
N ILE A 16 -37.96 -8.14 1.08
CA ILE A 16 -37.15 -7.72 2.23
C ILE A 16 -36.23 -8.85 2.73
N ILE A 17 -36.66 -10.11 2.59
CA ILE A 17 -35.81 -11.28 2.92
C ILE A 17 -34.61 -11.34 1.98
N ILE A 18 -34.82 -11.22 0.67
CA ILE A 18 -33.73 -11.25 -0.32
C ILE A 18 -32.78 -10.06 -0.13
N ILE A 19 -33.31 -8.85 0.07
CA ILE A 19 -32.49 -7.66 0.35
C ILE A 19 -31.67 -7.85 1.63
N GLY A 20 -32.24 -8.45 2.68
CA GLY A 20 -31.53 -8.75 3.93
C GLY A 20 -30.36 -9.71 3.73
N ILE A 21 -30.53 -10.78 2.94
CA ILE A 21 -29.46 -11.74 2.63
C ILE A 21 -28.34 -11.07 1.82
N LEU A 22 -28.70 -10.32 0.77
CA LEU A 22 -27.74 -9.62 -0.08
C LEU A 22 -26.96 -8.56 0.70
N ALA A 23 -27.65 -7.77 1.53
CA ALA A 23 -27.02 -6.75 2.37
C ALA A 23 -26.07 -7.38 3.40
N GLY A 24 -26.44 -8.52 3.99
CA GLY A 24 -25.59 -9.24 4.94
C GLY A 24 -24.27 -9.71 4.32
N MET A 25 -24.29 -10.26 3.10
CA MET A 25 -23.07 -10.67 2.41
C MET A 25 -22.17 -9.49 2.03
N MET A 26 -22.76 -8.35 1.63
CA MET A 26 -22.00 -7.14 1.30
C MET A 26 -21.22 -6.61 2.51
N MET A 27 -21.81 -6.63 3.71
CA MET A 27 -21.17 -6.14 4.93
C MET A 27 -19.92 -6.96 5.30
N LEU A 28 -19.98 -8.28 5.17
CA LEU A 28 -18.86 -9.19 5.48
C LEU A 28 -17.70 -9.09 4.48
N SER A 29 -17.94 -8.63 3.26
CA SER A 29 -16.92 -8.62 2.19
C SER A 29 -16.09 -7.34 2.13
N SER A 30 -16.64 -6.18 2.53
CA SER A 30 -16.05 -4.87 2.22
C SER A 30 -14.68 -4.60 2.89
N GLY A 31 -14.47 -5.02 4.13
CA GLY A 31 -13.21 -4.74 4.86
C GLY A 31 -12.01 -5.48 4.28
N ALA A 32 -12.09 -6.81 4.19
CA ALA A 32 -10.96 -7.64 3.76
C ALA A 32 -10.58 -7.45 2.28
N ALA A 33 -11.54 -7.11 1.42
CA ALA A 33 -11.29 -6.80 0.02
C ALA A 33 -10.56 -5.45 -0.14
N THR A 34 -10.97 -4.45 0.64
CA THR A 34 -10.35 -3.11 0.65
C THR A 34 -8.91 -3.19 1.16
N ASP A 35 -8.66 -3.91 2.25
CA ASP A 35 -7.30 -4.08 2.80
C ASP A 35 -6.34 -4.72 1.79
N LYS A 36 -6.83 -5.70 1.02
CA LYS A 36 -6.03 -6.37 -0.02
C LYS A 36 -5.75 -5.43 -1.21
N ALA A 37 -6.74 -4.63 -1.60
CA ALA A 37 -6.57 -3.64 -2.67
C ALA A 37 -5.53 -2.57 -2.27
N GLU A 38 -5.60 -2.10 -1.03
CA GLU A 38 -4.64 -1.13 -0.48
C GLU A 38 -3.23 -1.72 -0.38
N ALA A 39 -3.08 -2.95 0.12
CA ALA A 39 -1.79 -3.64 0.14
C ALA A 39 -1.17 -3.76 -1.26
N THR A 40 -1.99 -4.12 -2.25
CA THR A 40 -1.55 -4.24 -3.65
C THR A 40 -1.13 -2.87 -4.22
N LYS A 41 -1.88 -1.80 -3.90
CA LYS A 41 -1.54 -0.42 -4.27
C LYS A 41 -0.19 -0.01 -3.67
N ILE A 42 0.04 -0.28 -2.38
CA ILE A 42 1.30 0.03 -1.69
C ILE A 42 2.46 -0.69 -2.37
N VAL A 43 2.35 -1.99 -2.62
CA VAL A 43 3.41 -2.76 -3.30
C VAL A 43 3.71 -2.19 -4.69
N SER A 44 2.68 -1.84 -5.46
CA SER A 44 2.85 -1.24 -6.80
C SER A 44 3.55 0.11 -6.73
N ASN A 45 3.14 0.97 -5.81
CA ASN A 45 3.75 2.28 -5.61
C ASN A 45 5.20 2.15 -5.16
N LEU A 46 5.52 1.25 -4.24
CA LEU A 46 6.89 0.98 -3.81
C LEU A 46 7.79 0.54 -4.97
N ARG A 47 7.27 -0.28 -5.90
CA ARG A 47 8.01 -0.68 -7.11
C ARG A 47 8.27 0.49 -8.05
N ASN A 48 7.27 1.34 -8.28
CA ASN A 48 7.42 2.54 -9.10
C ASN A 48 8.44 3.52 -8.51
N ILE A 49 8.38 3.73 -7.19
CA ILE A 49 9.33 4.58 -6.48
C ILE A 49 10.73 3.96 -6.49
N LYS A 50 10.85 2.64 -6.33
CA LYS A 50 12.14 1.96 -6.47
C LYS A 50 12.74 2.17 -7.85
N ALA A 51 11.95 2.04 -8.92
CA ALA A 51 12.43 2.31 -10.27
C ALA A 51 12.88 3.77 -10.43
N ALA A 52 12.09 4.74 -9.96
CA ALA A 52 12.45 6.15 -9.97
C ALA A 52 13.73 6.45 -9.17
N ALA A 53 13.90 5.79 -8.02
CA ALA A 53 15.11 5.91 -7.21
C ALA A 53 16.34 5.39 -7.97
N ILE A 54 16.24 4.25 -8.66
CA ILE A 54 17.32 3.72 -9.51
C ILE A 54 17.67 4.70 -10.63
N MET A 55 16.68 5.29 -11.30
CA MET A 55 16.90 6.27 -12.35
C MET A 55 17.58 7.54 -11.83
N PHE A 56 17.12 8.06 -10.68
CA PHE A 56 17.75 9.19 -10.01
C PHE A 56 19.22 8.92 -9.70
N TYR A 57 19.54 7.73 -9.19
CA TYR A 57 20.92 7.36 -8.90
C TYR A 57 21.77 7.20 -10.17
N ALA A 58 21.19 6.69 -11.25
CA ALA A 58 21.90 6.58 -12.53
C ALA A 58 22.32 7.95 -13.09
N ASP A 59 21.51 9.00 -12.85
CA ASP A 59 21.79 10.35 -13.34
C ASP A 59 22.71 11.14 -12.39
N GLU A 60 22.49 11.06 -11.08
CA GLU A 60 23.23 11.86 -10.08
C GLU A 60 24.47 11.14 -9.52
N ASN A 61 24.55 9.82 -9.68
CA ASN A 61 25.61 8.93 -9.20
C ASN A 61 25.91 9.03 -7.68
N LYS A 62 25.00 9.62 -6.91
CA LYS A 62 25.13 9.80 -5.46
C LYS A 62 23.77 9.87 -4.77
N TRP A 63 23.76 9.48 -3.51
CA TRP A 63 22.64 9.65 -2.60
C TRP A 63 22.92 10.79 -1.63
N ASP A 64 22.43 11.98 -1.97
CA ASP A 64 22.58 13.17 -1.13
C ASP A 64 21.41 13.24 -0.15
N PHE A 65 21.31 12.33 0.80
CA PHE A 65 20.47 12.46 2.00
C PHE A 65 21.02 11.61 3.13
N THR A 66 20.89 12.08 4.36
CA THR A 66 21.50 11.45 5.55
C THR A 66 20.47 10.93 6.55
N SER A 67 19.20 11.24 6.32
CA SER A 67 18.06 10.79 7.11
C SER A 67 16.96 10.26 6.20
N GLU A 68 15.94 9.67 6.79
CA GLU A 68 14.70 9.35 6.07
C GLU A 68 14.15 10.59 5.37
N LEU A 69 13.81 10.46 4.10
CA LEU A 69 13.29 11.51 3.23
C LEU A 69 11.83 11.20 2.90
N ASP A 70 10.92 12.07 3.31
CA ASP A 70 9.50 11.99 2.96
C ASP A 70 9.29 12.41 1.49
N LEU A 71 8.77 11.49 0.68
CA LEU A 71 8.53 11.72 -0.74
C LEU A 71 7.27 12.54 -1.03
N HIS A 72 6.37 12.67 -0.05
CA HIS A 72 5.24 13.58 -0.15
C HIS A 72 5.63 15.03 0.23
N GLY A 73 6.80 15.23 0.84
CA GLY A 73 7.29 16.54 1.23
C GLY A 73 7.51 17.51 0.06
N THR A 74 7.88 18.75 0.41
CA THR A 74 8.34 19.78 -0.54
C THR A 74 9.87 19.89 -0.55
N ASP A 75 10.57 18.96 0.09
CA ASP A 75 12.02 18.95 0.12
C ASP A 75 12.59 18.88 -1.29
N ALA A 76 13.59 19.70 -1.60
CA ALA A 76 14.21 19.74 -2.93
C ALA A 76 14.67 18.36 -3.41
N LYS A 77 15.11 17.51 -2.47
CA LYS A 77 15.54 16.12 -2.71
C LYS A 77 14.37 15.20 -3.07
N ALA A 78 13.23 15.35 -2.38
CA ALA A 78 12.00 14.62 -2.70
C ALA A 78 11.45 15.06 -4.07
N VAL A 79 11.50 16.36 -4.36
CA VAL A 79 11.09 16.93 -5.65
C VAL A 79 11.98 16.44 -6.79
N ALA A 80 13.29 16.30 -6.57
CA ALA A 80 14.21 15.79 -7.58
C ALA A 80 13.90 14.34 -7.98
N ILE A 81 13.53 13.49 -7.02
CA ILE A 81 13.14 12.10 -7.29
C ILE A 81 11.73 12.04 -7.89
N ALA A 82 10.82 12.94 -7.47
CA ALA A 82 9.48 13.04 -8.04
C ALA A 82 9.47 13.38 -9.54
N LYS A 83 10.56 13.96 -10.09
CA LYS A 83 10.73 14.15 -11.54
C LYS A 83 10.72 12.82 -12.31
N TYR A 84 11.17 11.73 -11.69
CA TYR A 84 11.21 10.40 -12.29
C TYR A 84 9.93 9.59 -12.00
N LEU A 85 8.90 10.22 -11.43
CA LEU A 85 7.61 9.62 -11.14
C LEU A 85 6.51 10.31 -11.94
N ASP A 86 5.64 9.51 -12.57
CA ASP A 86 4.49 10.02 -13.32
C ASP A 86 3.49 10.79 -12.44
N LYS A 87 3.38 10.38 -11.17
CA LYS A 87 2.53 11.01 -10.17
C LYS A 87 3.32 11.11 -8.87
N LYS A 88 3.25 12.27 -8.22
CA LYS A 88 3.74 12.43 -6.85
C LYS A 88 3.10 11.36 -5.95
N PRO A 89 3.91 10.61 -5.16
CA PRO A 89 3.37 9.61 -4.26
C PRO A 89 2.48 10.25 -3.20
N ASP A 90 1.49 9.49 -2.74
CA ASP A 90 0.63 9.91 -1.64
C ASP A 90 1.48 10.00 -0.34
N ASP A 91 0.90 10.52 0.74
CA ASP A 91 1.59 10.64 2.04
C ASP A 91 2.01 9.26 2.62
N GLY A 92 3.12 9.22 3.35
CA GLY A 92 3.65 8.05 4.04
C GLY A 92 4.72 7.25 3.29
N TYR A 93 5.09 7.63 2.07
CA TYR A 93 6.19 7.01 1.33
C TYR A 93 7.50 7.71 1.61
N VAL A 94 8.54 6.92 1.89
CA VAL A 94 9.82 7.45 2.35
C VAL A 94 10.98 6.76 1.65
N LEU A 95 12.12 7.45 1.58
CA LEU A 95 13.41 6.85 1.25
C LEU A 95 14.30 6.85 2.47
N ALA A 96 14.89 5.71 2.78
CA ALA A 96 15.82 5.57 3.88
C ALA A 96 17.18 5.07 3.33
N LYS A 97 18.25 5.66 3.85
CA LYS A 97 19.64 5.29 3.54
C LYS A 97 20.31 4.75 4.80
N ALA A 98 20.99 3.63 4.65
CA ALA A 98 21.95 3.14 5.64
C ALA A 98 23.25 2.83 4.91
N ASP A 99 24.32 3.53 5.30
CA ASP A 99 25.62 3.50 4.64
C ASP A 99 25.49 3.81 3.13
N GLU A 100 25.66 2.82 2.26
CA GLU A 100 25.49 2.93 0.79
C GLU A 100 24.24 2.21 0.25
N LYS A 101 23.47 1.54 1.11
CA LYS A 101 22.25 0.83 0.70
C LYS A 101 21.02 1.74 0.86
N ILE A 102 20.15 1.75 -0.14
CA ILE A 102 18.88 2.50 -0.11
C ILE A 102 17.69 1.57 0.02
N SER A 103 16.67 2.02 0.72
CA SER A 103 15.37 1.37 0.77
C SER A 103 14.24 2.36 0.57
N VAL A 104 13.19 1.91 -0.11
CA VAL A 104 11.92 2.63 -0.24
C VAL A 104 10.95 2.06 0.79
N GLY A 105 10.31 2.92 1.58
CA GLY A 105 9.40 2.53 2.63
C GLY A 105 8.00 3.13 2.49
N TYR A 106 7.04 2.51 3.18
CA TYR A 106 5.74 3.07 3.50
C TYR A 106 5.50 2.93 5.01
N THR A 107 5.24 4.04 5.70
CA THR A 107 5.25 4.14 7.18
C THR A 107 3.86 4.22 7.82
N LYS A 108 2.80 4.27 7.01
CA LYS A 108 1.41 4.43 7.47
C LYS A 108 0.58 3.18 7.22
N VAL A 109 1.11 2.02 7.61
CA VAL A 109 0.44 0.73 7.39
C VAL A 109 -0.69 0.55 8.41
N LEU A 110 -1.91 0.33 7.93
CA LEU A 110 -3.05 -0.02 8.77
C LEU A 110 -3.00 -1.51 9.16
N PRO A 111 -3.48 -1.90 10.37
CA PRO A 111 -3.38 -3.29 10.85
C PRO A 111 -3.97 -4.35 9.91
N GLY A 112 -5.12 -4.06 9.27
CA GLY A 112 -5.77 -4.97 8.31
C GLY A 112 -4.94 -5.19 7.04
N VAL A 113 -4.31 -4.11 6.56
CA VAL A 113 -3.41 -4.09 5.40
C VAL A 113 -2.08 -4.77 5.72
N ALA A 114 -1.57 -4.61 6.94
CA ALA A 114 -0.33 -5.21 7.43
C ALA A 114 -0.32 -6.73 7.29
N SER A 115 -1.43 -7.39 7.68
CA SER A 115 -1.60 -8.83 7.49
C SER A 115 -1.49 -9.24 6.01
N LYS A 116 -2.10 -8.46 5.10
CA LYS A 116 -2.04 -8.75 3.66
C LYS A 116 -0.64 -8.51 3.08
N LEU A 117 0.04 -7.45 3.52
CA LEU A 117 1.41 -7.14 3.11
C LEU A 117 2.39 -8.23 3.58
N SER A 118 2.23 -8.73 4.81
CA SER A 118 3.04 -9.84 5.33
C SER A 118 2.93 -11.09 4.46
N LEU A 119 1.73 -11.43 3.97
CA LEU A 119 1.53 -12.55 3.03
C LEU A 119 2.19 -12.32 1.66
N MET A 120 2.28 -11.06 1.22
CA MET A 120 2.91 -10.69 -0.06
C MET A 120 4.42 -10.46 0.08
N ALA A 121 4.95 -10.40 1.31
CA ALA A 121 6.27 -9.86 1.59
C ALA A 121 7.39 -10.68 0.95
N ALA A 122 7.33 -12.01 1.05
CA ALA A 122 8.33 -12.90 0.46
C ALA A 122 8.45 -12.72 -1.07
N ASN A 123 7.31 -12.65 -1.77
CA ASN A 123 7.30 -12.53 -3.24
C ASN A 123 7.64 -11.12 -3.72
N ALA A 124 7.29 -10.09 -2.94
CA ALA A 124 7.55 -8.70 -3.29
C ALA A 124 8.89 -8.18 -2.75
N GLY A 125 9.65 -8.98 -1.98
CA GLY A 125 10.89 -8.55 -1.35
C GLY A 125 10.69 -7.48 -0.28
N LEU A 126 9.54 -7.50 0.41
CA LEU A 126 9.20 -6.54 1.45
C LEU A 126 9.81 -6.94 2.80
N ARG A 127 10.11 -5.95 3.62
CA ARG A 127 10.74 -6.08 4.94
C ARG A 127 10.04 -5.16 5.94
N ASN A 128 10.09 -5.49 7.22
CA ASN A 128 9.49 -4.69 8.30
C ASN A 128 10.36 -3.48 8.74
N ALA A 129 11.62 -3.45 8.30
CA ALA A 129 12.56 -2.39 8.63
C ALA A 129 13.33 -1.93 7.39
N ALA A 130 13.71 -0.65 7.41
CA ALA A 130 14.69 -0.11 6.47
C ALA A 130 16.01 -0.88 6.62
N ILE A 131 16.83 -0.89 5.57
CA ILE A 131 18.11 -1.61 5.60
C ILE A 131 18.97 -1.07 6.75
N THR A 132 19.56 -1.97 7.52
CA THR A 132 20.62 -1.67 8.48
C THR A 132 21.89 -2.43 8.07
N SER A 133 23.05 -2.01 8.56
CA SER A 133 24.37 -2.51 8.16
C SER A 133 24.59 -4.02 8.43
N ALA A 134 23.77 -4.64 9.27
CA ALA A 134 23.70 -6.09 9.42
C ALA A 134 22.54 -6.63 8.57
N ASP A 135 22.84 -7.38 7.52
CA ASP A 135 21.82 -7.96 6.64
C ASP A 135 20.82 -8.80 7.46
N VAL A 136 19.61 -8.26 7.64
CA VAL A 136 18.54 -8.92 8.40
C VAL A 136 18.12 -10.19 7.67
N THR A 137 18.61 -11.32 8.18
CA THR A 137 18.14 -12.67 7.89
C THR A 137 16.62 -12.71 8.04
N SER A 138 15.95 -13.04 6.94
CA SER A 138 14.57 -13.44 6.60
C SER A 138 13.42 -13.57 7.63
N ALA A 139 13.57 -13.22 8.91
CA ALA A 139 12.74 -13.77 9.98
C ALA A 139 11.94 -12.76 10.81
N ASP A 140 11.91 -11.47 10.49
CA ASP A 140 11.01 -10.52 11.18
C ASP A 140 9.97 -9.95 10.21
N GLN A 141 9.06 -10.84 9.80
CA GLN A 141 8.11 -10.66 8.70
C GLN A 141 6.71 -10.24 9.19
N VAL A 142 6.58 -9.75 10.43
CA VAL A 142 5.31 -9.18 10.91
C VAL A 142 5.31 -7.68 10.64
N ILE A 143 4.91 -7.32 9.42
CA ILE A 143 4.65 -5.93 9.03
C ILE A 143 3.50 -5.45 9.90
N SER A 144 3.75 -4.48 10.77
CA SER A 144 2.74 -3.94 11.70
C SER A 144 2.56 -2.43 11.56
N THR A 145 3.66 -1.71 11.31
CA THR A 145 3.66 -0.24 11.28
C THR A 145 4.27 0.31 10.00
N ALA A 146 5.30 -0.32 9.46
CA ALA A 146 5.98 0.12 8.24
C ALA A 146 6.44 -1.05 7.39
N VAL A 147 6.65 -0.79 6.10
CA VAL A 147 7.14 -1.78 5.14
C VAL A 147 8.18 -1.16 4.22
N TYR A 148 9.25 -1.90 3.91
CA TYR A 148 10.38 -1.42 3.12
C TYR A 148 10.79 -2.39 2.02
N MET A 149 11.34 -1.85 0.93
CA MET A 149 11.90 -2.59 -0.20
C MET A 149 13.32 -2.07 -0.50
N VAL A 150 14.27 -2.99 -0.63
CA VAL A 150 15.66 -2.64 -0.93
C VAL A 150 15.80 -2.17 -2.38
N VAL A 151 16.54 -1.10 -2.58
CA VAL A 151 17.05 -0.63 -3.87
C VAL A 151 18.50 -1.12 -3.95
N ASN A 152 18.74 -2.12 -4.81
CA ASN A 152 20.07 -2.64 -5.10
C ASN A 152 20.76 -1.80 -6.17
#